data_AF-A0A250IBV9-F1
#
_entry.id   AF-A0A250IBV9-F1
#
_cell.length_a   1.000
_cell.length_b   1.000
_cell.length_c   1.000
_cell.angle_alpha   90.00
_cell.angle_beta   90.00
_cell.angle_gamma   90.00
#
_symmetry.space_group_name_H-M   'P 1'
#
loop_
_entity.id
_entity.type
_entity.pdbx_description
1 polymer ?
#
loop_
_entity_poly.entity_id
_entity_poly.type
_entity_poly.pdbx_seq_one_letter_code
_entity_poly.pdbx_strand_id
1 'polypeptide(L)'
;MRFTSFLVPFLLTAWVLDAPSPMGISGPPGPPGPPGPPGPSGATPAQTYLCVGNANNGSENFALQHRVYFMSDGSMTSTCTVLLSSNGVMGLNLFRKDQDGAAQGRCLVYANIDDVRAAGRWMMEIHPQRTTGTATYYNSASAPNGRAFALVCGET
;
A
#
# COMPACT_ATOMS: atom_id res chain seq x y z
N MET A 1 -54.87 1.75 8.55
CA MET A 1 -54.73 0.28 8.64
C MET A 1 -55.02 -0.14 10.08
N ARG A 2 -56.03 -0.99 10.28
CA ARG A 2 -56.45 -1.52 11.60
C ARG A 2 -55.64 -2.78 11.92
N PHE A 3 -55.03 -2.85 13.10
CA PHE A 3 -54.45 -4.09 13.63
C PHE A 3 -55.33 -4.62 14.77
N THR A 4 -56.01 -5.72 14.48
CA THR A 4 -56.79 -6.55 15.40
C THR A 4 -55.85 -7.33 16.32
N SER A 5 -56.05 -7.15 17.61
CA SER A 5 -55.39 -7.88 18.70
C SER A 5 -56.06 -9.25 18.87
N PHE A 6 -55.27 -10.32 18.87
CA PHE A 6 -55.71 -11.68 19.21
C PHE A 6 -54.99 -12.14 20.48
N LEU A 7 -55.79 -12.40 21.52
CA LEU A 7 -55.39 -13.09 22.75
C LEU A 7 -55.37 -14.60 22.50
N VAL A 8 -54.29 -15.27 22.91
CA VAL A 8 -54.19 -16.74 22.94
C VAL A 8 -53.95 -17.17 24.40
N PRO A 9 -54.66 -18.19 24.92
CA PRO A 9 -54.55 -18.60 26.31
C PRO A 9 -53.32 -19.50 26.55
N PHE A 10 -52.68 -19.27 27.70
CA PHE A 10 -51.57 -20.05 28.24
C PHE A 10 -52.07 -21.42 28.74
N LEU A 11 -51.61 -22.52 28.15
CA LEU A 11 -51.72 -23.87 28.72
C LEU A 11 -50.48 -24.16 29.58
N LEU A 12 -50.70 -24.47 30.87
CA LEU A 12 -49.70 -25.03 31.76
C LEU A 12 -49.44 -26.51 31.40
N THR A 13 -48.24 -26.83 30.95
CA THR A 13 -47.73 -28.21 30.88
C THR A 13 -46.70 -28.43 32.00
N ALA A 14 -46.98 -29.41 32.85
CA ALA A 14 -46.11 -29.86 33.93
C ALA A 14 -44.86 -30.56 33.36
N TRP A 15 -43.68 -30.10 33.76
CA TRP A 15 -42.40 -30.73 33.43
C TRP A 15 -42.08 -31.82 34.46
N VAL A 16 -41.86 -33.04 33.98
CA VAL A 16 -41.32 -34.16 34.77
C VAL A 16 -39.82 -33.89 34.95
N LEU A 17 -39.36 -33.78 36.20
CA LEU A 17 -37.93 -33.67 36.52
C LEU A 17 -37.26 -35.02 36.28
N ASP A 18 -36.52 -35.13 35.17
CA ASP A 18 -35.56 -36.20 34.96
C ASP A 18 -34.30 -35.90 35.78
N ALA A 19 -33.87 -36.85 36.61
CA ALA A 19 -32.66 -36.69 37.43
C ALA A 19 -31.43 -36.63 36.51
N PRO A 20 -30.50 -35.67 36.71
CA PRO A 20 -29.31 -35.56 35.87
C PRO A 20 -28.44 -36.82 36.02
N SER A 21 -28.30 -37.58 34.93
CA SER A 21 -27.37 -38.70 34.85
C SER A 21 -25.95 -38.22 35.17
N PRO A 22 -25.14 -38.99 35.92
CA PRO A 22 -23.76 -38.60 36.23
C PRO A 22 -23.00 -38.37 34.93
N MET A 23 -22.51 -37.14 34.72
CA MET A 23 -21.71 -36.76 33.57
C MET A 23 -20.49 -37.68 33.49
N GLY A 24 -20.35 -38.40 32.38
CA GLY A 24 -19.18 -39.21 32.12
C GLY A 24 -17.91 -38.35 32.15
N ILE A 25 -16.86 -38.86 32.76
CA ILE A 25 -15.51 -38.28 32.73
C ILE A 25 -15.11 -37.99 31.28
N SER A 26 -14.74 -36.73 30.99
CA SER A 26 -14.19 -36.34 29.69
C SER A 26 -12.99 -37.22 29.35
N GLY A 27 -12.95 -37.73 28.11
CA GLY A 27 -11.81 -38.47 27.61
C GLY A 27 -10.52 -37.64 27.61
N PRO A 28 -9.35 -38.29 27.55
CA PRO A 28 -8.07 -37.58 27.46
C PRO A 28 -8.04 -36.68 26.21
N PRO A 29 -7.31 -35.54 26.25
CA PRO A 29 -7.07 -34.73 25.07
C PRO A 29 -6.48 -35.58 23.93
N GLY A 30 -6.93 -35.32 22.70
CA GLY A 30 -6.37 -35.96 21.51
C GLY A 30 -4.89 -35.62 21.31
N PRO A 31 -4.14 -36.44 20.54
CA PRO A 31 -2.76 -36.12 20.20
C PRO A 31 -2.68 -34.81 19.40
N PRO A 32 -1.53 -34.10 19.43
CA PRO A 32 -1.28 -32.97 18.55
C PRO A 32 -1.50 -33.34 17.08
N GLY A 33 -2.05 -32.40 16.30
CA GLY A 33 -2.18 -32.56 14.85
C GLY A 33 -0.82 -32.58 14.14
N PRO A 34 -0.76 -33.06 12.88
CA PRO A 34 0.46 -33.01 12.08
C PRO A 34 0.89 -31.55 11.81
N PRO A 35 2.18 -31.30 11.55
CA PRO A 35 2.65 -29.99 11.08
C PRO A 35 1.90 -29.55 9.81
N GLY A 36 1.65 -28.25 9.69
CA GLY A 36 1.07 -27.67 8.48
C GLY A 36 2.03 -27.74 7.27
N PRO A 37 1.53 -27.56 6.04
CA PRO A 37 2.37 -27.49 4.86
C PRO A 37 3.32 -26.28 4.89
N PRO A 38 4.47 -26.34 4.19
CA PRO A 38 5.32 -25.17 3.97
C PRO A 38 4.55 -24.00 3.35
N GLY A 39 4.90 -22.78 3.73
CA GLY A 39 4.35 -21.57 3.12
C GLY A 39 4.78 -21.40 1.65
N PRO A 40 4.09 -20.53 0.88
CA PRO A 40 4.47 -20.23 -0.49
C PRO A 40 5.85 -19.56 -0.56
N SER A 41 6.56 -19.76 -1.66
CA SER A 41 7.79 -19.02 -1.95
C SER A 41 7.51 -17.52 -2.07
N GLY A 42 8.34 -16.69 -1.43
CA GLY A 42 8.22 -15.23 -1.51
C GLY A 42 8.61 -14.68 -2.88
N ALA A 43 8.10 -13.50 -3.22
CA ALA A 43 8.48 -12.79 -4.44
C ALA A 43 9.93 -12.29 -4.35
N THR A 44 10.66 -12.37 -5.46
CA THR A 44 12.06 -11.93 -5.56
C THR A 44 12.17 -10.78 -6.56
N PRO A 45 13.12 -9.83 -6.41
CA PRO A 45 13.35 -8.81 -7.42
C PRO A 45 13.69 -9.45 -8.77
N ALA A 46 12.93 -9.11 -9.81
CA ALA A 46 13.16 -9.53 -11.19
C ALA A 46 13.88 -8.46 -12.01
N GLN A 47 13.56 -7.18 -11.77
CA GLN A 47 14.24 -6.04 -12.37
C GLN A 47 14.35 -4.90 -11.35
N THR A 48 15.49 -4.21 -11.35
CA THR A 48 15.72 -3.05 -10.49
C THR A 48 16.16 -1.86 -11.33
N TYR A 49 15.51 -0.71 -11.14
CA TYR A 49 15.87 0.52 -11.81
C TYR A 49 16.26 1.58 -10.78
N LEU A 50 17.29 2.36 -11.12
CA LEU A 50 17.65 3.60 -10.45
C LEU A 50 17.50 4.76 -11.44
N CYS A 51 16.56 5.64 -11.16
CA CYS A 51 16.31 6.86 -11.90
C CYS A 51 16.80 8.07 -11.11
N VAL A 52 17.58 8.93 -11.75
CA VAL A 52 18.12 10.15 -11.13
C VAL A 52 17.89 11.37 -12.02
N GLY A 53 17.71 12.51 -11.39
CA GLY A 53 17.56 13.80 -12.07
C GLY A 53 17.95 14.95 -11.16
N ASN A 54 18.29 16.09 -11.77
CA ASN A 54 18.49 17.35 -11.07
C ASN A 54 17.49 18.36 -11.61
N ALA A 55 17.00 19.23 -10.74
CA ALA A 55 15.99 20.21 -11.07
C ALA A 55 16.24 21.52 -10.32
N ASN A 56 15.59 22.58 -10.81
CA ASN A 56 15.67 23.92 -10.23
C ASN A 56 14.26 24.54 -10.22
N ASN A 57 13.85 25.07 -9.07
CA ASN A 57 12.55 25.70 -8.84
C ASN A 57 12.54 27.22 -9.13
N GLY A 58 13.68 27.79 -9.56
CA GLY A 58 13.93 29.22 -9.73
C GLY A 58 14.85 29.81 -8.64
N SER A 59 14.88 29.21 -7.45
CA SER A 59 15.61 29.70 -6.28
C SER A 59 16.76 28.78 -5.88
N GLU A 60 16.57 27.47 -5.98
CA GLU A 60 17.50 26.45 -5.51
C GLU A 60 17.54 25.24 -6.45
N ASN A 61 18.70 24.58 -6.48
CA ASN A 61 18.87 23.29 -7.12
C ASN A 61 18.50 22.17 -6.14
N PHE A 62 17.86 21.13 -6.65
CA PHE A 62 17.52 19.94 -5.90
C PHE A 62 17.69 18.69 -6.75
N ALA A 63 17.90 17.56 -6.10
CA ALA A 63 18.04 16.28 -6.75
C ALA A 63 16.80 15.41 -6.54
N LEU A 64 16.55 14.54 -7.51
CA LEU A 64 15.45 13.59 -7.55
C LEU A 64 16.05 12.21 -7.72
N GLN A 65 15.64 11.28 -6.87
CA GLN A 65 16.03 9.88 -6.96
C GLN A 65 14.79 9.00 -6.89
N HIS A 66 14.69 8.03 -7.77
CA HIS A 66 13.56 7.10 -7.82
C HIS A 66 14.10 5.70 -8.08
N ARG A 67 13.90 4.80 -7.13
CA ARG A 67 14.35 3.41 -7.22
C ARG A 67 13.14 2.50 -7.27
N VAL A 68 13.11 1.58 -8.22
CA VAL A 68 11.98 0.68 -8.47
C VAL A 68 12.48 -0.75 -8.52
N TYR A 69 11.78 -1.62 -7.79
CA TYR A 69 11.95 -3.07 -7.81
C TYR A 69 10.67 -3.69 -8.37
N PHE A 70 10.76 -4.23 -9.58
CA PHE A 70 9.71 -5.10 -10.11
C PHE A 70 9.98 -6.52 -9.64
N MET A 71 8.99 -7.12 -8.99
CA MET A 71 9.11 -8.44 -8.38
C MET A 71 8.67 -9.53 -9.36
N SER A 72 9.12 -10.76 -9.12
CA SER A 72 8.84 -11.93 -9.97
C SER A 72 7.36 -12.31 -10.04
N ASP A 73 6.54 -11.88 -9.08
CA ASP A 73 5.09 -12.07 -9.06
C ASP A 73 4.31 -10.90 -9.74
N GLY A 74 5.04 -9.94 -10.32
CA GLY A 74 4.48 -8.73 -10.93
C GLY A 74 4.14 -7.62 -9.94
N SER A 75 4.30 -7.83 -8.63
CA SER A 75 4.24 -6.75 -7.65
C SER A 75 5.43 -5.80 -7.81
N MET A 76 5.35 -4.64 -7.17
CA MET A 76 6.36 -3.61 -7.28
C MET A 76 6.58 -2.92 -5.94
N THR A 77 7.84 -2.63 -5.64
CA THR A 77 8.24 -1.73 -4.54
C THR A 77 9.04 -0.57 -5.11
N SER A 78 8.67 0.65 -4.74
CA SER A 78 9.33 1.85 -5.23
C SER A 78 9.63 2.83 -4.11
N THR A 79 10.81 3.42 -4.13
CA THR A 79 11.20 4.54 -3.28
C THR A 79 11.50 5.78 -4.12
N CYS A 80 11.05 6.94 -3.67
CA CYS A 80 11.30 8.21 -4.33
C CYS A 80 11.77 9.23 -3.30
N THR A 81 12.82 9.97 -3.65
CA THR A 81 13.45 10.93 -2.78
C THR A 81 13.57 12.27 -3.49
N VAL A 82 13.16 13.33 -2.79
CA VAL A 82 13.42 14.71 -3.18
C VAL A 82 14.49 15.24 -2.21
N LEU A 83 15.66 15.54 -2.75
CA LEU A 83 16.85 16.00 -2.03
C LEU A 83 16.99 17.51 -2.23
N LEU A 84 16.58 18.28 -1.24
CA LEU A 84 16.73 19.73 -1.17
C LEU A 84 18.08 20.08 -0.51
N SER A 85 18.45 21.35 -0.57
CA SER A 85 19.68 21.88 0.03
C SER A 85 19.77 21.63 1.54
N SER A 86 18.63 21.67 2.22
CA SER A 86 18.51 21.62 3.69
C SER A 86 18.00 20.29 4.23
N ASN A 87 17.33 19.47 3.42
CA ASN A 87 16.72 18.21 3.84
C ASN A 87 16.48 17.24 2.66
N GLY A 88 16.28 15.96 2.98
CA GLY A 88 15.82 14.95 2.03
C GLY A 88 14.51 14.34 2.50
N VAL A 89 13.51 14.25 1.63
CA VAL A 89 12.24 13.61 1.93
C VAL A 89 12.06 12.38 1.06
N MET A 90 11.68 11.26 1.67
CA MET A 90 11.53 9.97 1.00
C MET A 90 10.08 9.47 1.10
N GLY A 91 9.58 8.93 -0.01
CA GLY A 91 8.36 8.14 -0.10
C GLY A 91 8.67 6.68 -0.39
N LEU A 92 7.80 5.79 0.08
CA LEU A 92 7.81 4.35 -0.21
C LEU A 92 6.42 3.93 -0.66
N ASN A 93 6.34 3.26 -1.80
CA ASN A 93 5.10 2.73 -2.33
C ASN A 93 5.27 1.24 -2.67
N LEU A 94 4.26 0.46 -2.33
CA LEU A 94 4.18 -0.95 -2.68
C LEU A 94 2.87 -1.14 -3.45
N PHE A 95 2.96 -1.78 -4.60
CA PHE A 95 1.82 -2.10 -5.44
C PHE A 95 1.75 -3.59 -5.71
N ARG A 96 0.54 -4.12 -5.65
CA ARG A 96 0.23 -5.46 -6.17
C ARG A 96 0.18 -5.42 -7.69
N LYS A 97 0.43 -6.57 -8.34
CA LYS A 97 0.52 -6.70 -9.80
C LYS A 97 -0.68 -6.12 -10.57
N ASP A 98 -1.87 -6.16 -9.98
CA ASP A 98 -3.12 -5.73 -10.62
C ASP A 98 -3.49 -4.26 -10.32
N GLN A 99 -2.57 -3.48 -9.77
CA GLN A 99 -2.78 -2.05 -9.49
C GLN A 99 -2.03 -1.20 -10.52
N ASP A 100 -2.66 -0.13 -11.01
CA ASP A 100 -2.12 0.73 -12.07
C ASP A 100 -0.71 1.24 -11.81
N GLY A 101 -0.38 1.53 -10.54
CA GLY A 101 0.95 2.02 -10.15
C GLY A 101 2.07 0.99 -10.28
N ALA A 102 1.74 -0.32 -10.32
CA ALA A 102 2.73 -1.38 -10.43
C ALA A 102 3.50 -1.30 -11.74
N ALA A 103 2.80 -1.25 -12.88
CA ALA A 103 3.42 -1.25 -14.21
C ALA A 103 4.29 -0.01 -14.49
N GLN A 104 4.02 1.10 -13.80
CA GLN A 104 4.69 2.39 -13.99
C GLN A 104 5.80 2.65 -12.95
N GLY A 105 6.03 1.72 -12.02
CA GLY A 105 6.98 1.97 -10.94
C GLY A 105 6.60 3.18 -10.07
N ARG A 106 5.30 3.51 -9.96
CA ARG A 106 4.85 4.80 -9.40
C ARG A 106 5.29 4.99 -7.95
N CYS A 107 5.72 6.19 -7.60
CA CYS A 107 6.01 6.58 -6.23
C CYS A 107 5.48 7.98 -5.90
N LEU A 108 5.00 8.16 -4.68
CA LEU A 108 4.46 9.40 -4.15
C LEU A 108 5.28 9.86 -2.95
N VAL A 109 5.71 11.11 -2.95
CA VAL A 109 6.38 11.73 -1.81
C VAL A 109 5.88 13.16 -1.61
N TYR A 110 5.70 13.57 -0.36
CA TYR A 110 5.27 14.92 -0.03
C TYR A 110 6.49 15.74 0.36
N ALA A 111 6.94 16.59 -0.55
CA ALA A 111 8.08 17.46 -0.34
C ALA A 111 7.74 18.82 -0.93
N ASN A 112 7.84 19.86 -0.10
CA ASN A 112 7.66 21.20 -0.59
C ASN A 112 8.97 21.73 -1.14
N ILE A 113 8.91 22.37 -2.30
CA ILE A 113 10.10 22.91 -2.96
C ILE A 113 10.05 24.42 -3.02
N ASP A 114 9.08 25.07 -2.39
CA ASP A 114 8.97 26.52 -2.34
C ASP A 114 8.45 26.97 -0.97
N ASP A 115 8.35 28.29 -0.79
CA ASP A 115 7.88 28.88 0.47
C ASP A 115 6.34 28.91 0.58
N VAL A 116 5.63 28.25 -0.33
CA VAL A 116 4.16 28.24 -0.32
C VAL A 116 3.67 27.25 0.73
N ARG A 117 2.81 27.68 1.64
CA ARG A 117 2.33 26.86 2.79
C ARG A 117 1.56 25.58 2.43
N ALA A 118 1.20 25.38 1.17
CA ALA A 118 0.50 24.17 0.73
C ALA A 118 1.47 22.99 0.57
N ALA A 119 1.04 21.78 0.94
CA ALA A 119 1.89 20.61 0.85
C ALA A 119 2.19 20.26 -0.62
N GLY A 120 3.47 20.30 -0.99
CA GLY A 120 3.95 19.83 -2.28
C GLY A 120 3.85 18.31 -2.39
N ARG A 121 3.17 17.80 -3.41
CA ARG A 121 3.09 16.37 -3.74
C ARG A 121 3.89 16.07 -4.99
N TRP A 122 4.75 15.08 -4.92
CA TRP A 122 5.51 14.55 -6.05
C TRP A 122 4.97 13.21 -6.48
N MET A 123 4.90 12.99 -7.78
CA MET A 123 4.64 11.69 -8.38
C MET A 123 5.79 11.34 -9.31
N MET A 124 6.52 10.27 -9.00
CA MET A 124 7.60 9.76 -9.84
C MET A 124 7.17 8.47 -10.51
N GLU A 125 7.42 8.35 -11.81
CA GLU A 125 7.06 7.21 -12.65
C GLU A 125 8.22 6.87 -13.59
N ILE A 126 8.35 5.59 -13.94
CA ILE A 126 9.38 5.11 -14.88
C ILE A 126 8.72 4.61 -16.16
N HIS A 127 9.48 4.71 -17.25
CA HIS A 127 9.19 4.14 -18.55
C HIS A 127 10.29 3.12 -18.87
N PRO A 128 10.20 1.87 -18.36
CA PRO A 128 11.31 0.91 -18.41
C PRO A 128 11.87 0.71 -19.82
N GLN A 129 10.98 0.71 -20.82
CA GLN A 129 11.27 0.48 -22.23
C GLN A 129 12.10 1.59 -22.88
N ARG A 130 12.16 2.77 -22.24
CA ARG A 130 12.89 3.95 -22.72
C ARG A 130 14.03 4.34 -21.79
N THR A 131 14.22 3.60 -20.70
CA THR A 131 15.21 3.92 -19.65
C THR A 131 15.11 5.39 -19.20
N THR A 132 13.88 5.91 -19.13
CA THR A 132 13.58 7.27 -18.68
C THR A 132 12.53 7.23 -17.59
N GLY A 133 12.49 8.28 -16.78
CA GLY A 133 11.45 8.49 -15.79
C GLY A 133 10.98 9.93 -15.78
N THR A 134 9.94 10.20 -15.00
CA THR A 134 9.38 11.52 -14.85
C THR A 134 9.00 11.74 -13.40
N ALA A 135 9.39 12.88 -12.85
CA ALA A 135 8.93 13.36 -11.55
C ALA A 135 8.03 14.58 -11.78
N THR A 136 6.77 14.51 -11.35
CA THR A 136 5.81 15.62 -11.51
C THR A 136 5.47 16.21 -10.16
N TYR A 137 5.59 17.53 -10.05
CA TYR A 137 5.27 18.28 -8.85
C TYR A 137 3.83 18.81 -8.89
N TYR A 138 3.11 18.70 -7.78
CA TYR A 138 1.74 19.16 -7.63
C TYR A 138 1.60 19.98 -6.35
N ASN A 139 1.24 21.24 -6.51
CA ASN A 139 0.87 22.15 -5.44
C ASN A 139 0.05 23.28 -6.06
N SER A 140 -1.26 23.28 -5.88
CA SER A 140 -2.16 24.22 -6.57
C SER A 140 -1.89 25.70 -6.25
N ALA A 141 -1.17 25.99 -5.17
CA ALA A 141 -0.81 27.35 -4.77
C ALA A 141 0.60 27.78 -5.27
N SER A 142 1.30 26.90 -5.98
CA SER A 142 2.70 27.06 -6.39
C SER A 142 2.84 27.29 -7.90
N ALA A 143 3.82 28.11 -8.30
CA ALA A 143 4.13 28.35 -9.72
C ALA A 143 4.55 27.06 -10.48
N PRO A 144 5.42 26.18 -9.94
CA PRO A 144 5.74 24.90 -10.59
C PRO A 144 4.64 23.83 -10.54
N ASN A 145 3.40 24.15 -10.16
CA ASN A 145 2.31 23.17 -10.17
C ASN A 145 2.16 22.47 -11.54
N GLY A 146 2.12 21.15 -11.54
CA GLY A 146 2.02 20.32 -12.75
C GLY A 146 3.31 20.22 -13.55
N ARG A 147 4.42 20.83 -13.09
CA ARG A 147 5.71 20.76 -13.79
C ARG A 147 6.29 19.35 -13.69
N ALA A 148 6.70 18.82 -14.84
CA ALA A 148 7.37 17.54 -14.96
C ALA A 148 8.89 17.73 -15.14
N PHE A 149 9.66 16.88 -14.48
CA PHE A 149 11.12 16.85 -14.54
C PHE A 149 11.56 15.48 -15.05
N ALA A 150 12.47 15.47 -16.02
CA ALA A 150 12.98 14.24 -16.60
C ALA A 150 13.95 13.55 -15.63
N LEU A 151 13.85 12.22 -15.57
CA LEU A 151 14.80 11.35 -14.88
C LEU A 151 15.50 10.46 -15.92
N VAL A 152 16.79 10.24 -15.72
CA VAL A 152 17.56 9.24 -16.46
C VAL A 152 17.59 7.96 -15.63
N CYS A 153 17.16 6.84 -16.22
CA CYS A 153 17.08 5.57 -15.52
C CYS A 153 18.11 4.59 -16.04
N GLY A 154 18.72 3.82 -15.14
CA GLY A 154 19.52 2.65 -15.47
C GLY A 154 18.99 1.42 -14.73
N GLU A 155 19.03 0.27 -15.39
CA GLU A 155 18.85 -1.01 -14.72
C GLU A 155 20.11 -1.32 -13.88
N THR A 156 19.95 -1.83 -12.66
CA THR A 156 21.03 -2.01 -11.68
C THR A 156 21.04 -3.41 -11.10
#